data_AF-A0A528FUU2-F1
#
_entry.id   AF-A0A528FUU2-F1
#
_cell.length_a   1.000
_cell.length_b   1.000
_cell.length_c   1.000
_cell.angle_alpha   90.00
_cell.angle_beta   90.00
_cell.angle_gamma   90.00
#
_symmetry.space_group_name_H-M   'P 1'
#
loop_
_entity.id
_entity.type
_entity.pdbx_description
1 polymer ?
#
loop_
_entity_poly.entity_id
_entity_poly.type
_entity_poly.pdbx_seq_one_letter_code
_entity_poly.pdbx_strand_id
1 'polypeptide(L)'
;PIEANSTEALRRLALAGVGIVRMSEILVGPDIRVGRLTALLTGYNHHDGPPICAVYPPGRIPSPRVRVFVDFLAEQFANPPWLHGAP
;
A
#
# COMPACT_ATOMS: atom_id res chain seq x y z
N PRO A 1 -18.48 -15.97 8.56
CA PRO A 1 -17.30 -15.39 7.88
C PRO A 1 -17.56 -13.93 7.49
N ILE A 2 -16.57 -13.06 7.67
CA ILE A 2 -16.64 -11.66 7.22
C ILE A 2 -15.73 -11.54 6.01
N GLU A 3 -16.30 -11.09 4.90
CA GLU A 3 -15.61 -10.96 3.63
C GLU A 3 -15.96 -9.61 3.02
N ALA A 4 -14.97 -8.99 2.38
CA ALA A 4 -15.17 -7.78 1.61
C ALA A 4 -14.15 -7.71 0.48
N ASN A 5 -14.56 -7.16 -0.66
CA ASN A 5 -13.72 -6.94 -1.84
C ASN A 5 -13.21 -5.50 -1.93
N SER A 6 -13.34 -4.74 -0.84
CA SER A 6 -12.90 -3.35 -0.74
C SER A 6 -11.91 -3.21 0.42
N THR A 7 -10.73 -2.68 0.11
CA THR A 7 -9.68 -2.46 1.11
C THR A 7 -10.13 -1.48 2.18
N GLU A 8 -10.90 -0.45 1.82
CA GLU A 8 -11.42 0.53 2.79
C GLU A 8 -12.47 -0.10 3.71
N ALA A 9 -13.33 -0.98 3.19
CA ALA A 9 -14.30 -1.69 4.03
C ALA A 9 -13.57 -2.58 5.06
N LEU A 10 -12.57 -3.35 4.61
CA LEU A 10 -11.75 -4.18 5.49
C LEU A 10 -11.01 -3.33 6.53
N ARG A 11 -10.48 -2.14 6.16
CA ARG A 11 -9.78 -1.24 7.08
C ARG A 11 -10.72 -0.73 8.17
N ARG A 12 -11.93 -0.32 7.80
CA ARG A 12 -12.95 0.14 8.75
C ARG A 12 -13.38 -0.97 9.71
N LEU A 13 -13.47 -2.21 9.24
CA LEU A 13 -13.77 -3.37 10.08
C LEU A 13 -12.64 -3.62 11.11
N ALA A 14 -11.38 -3.55 10.69
CA ALA A 14 -10.24 -3.67 11.59
C ALA A 14 -10.23 -2.56 12.65
N LEU A 15 -10.47 -1.31 12.25
CA LEU A 15 -10.59 -0.16 13.18
C LEU A 15 -11.77 -0.29 14.15
N ALA A 16 -12.85 -0.99 13.75
CA ALA A 16 -13.98 -1.30 14.61
C ALA A 16 -13.75 -2.52 15.53
N GLY A 17 -12.54 -3.11 15.53
CA GLY A 17 -12.19 -4.23 16.39
C GLY A 17 -12.79 -5.57 15.95
N VAL A 18 -13.24 -5.67 14.70
CA VAL A 18 -13.92 -6.87 14.19
C VAL A 18 -12.96 -8.05 13.97
N GLY A 19 -11.66 -7.78 13.76
CA GLY A 19 -10.66 -8.83 13.60
C GLY A 19 -9.32 -8.33 13.05
N ILE A 20 -8.51 -9.29 12.57
CA ILE A 20 -7.18 -9.05 12.01
C ILE A 20 -7.27 -8.99 10.48
N VAL A 21 -6.50 -8.08 9.86
CA VAL A 21 -6.43 -7.90 8.40
C VAL A 21 -4.97 -7.84 7.94
N ARG A 22 -4.69 -8.34 6.72
CA ARG A 22 -3.41 -8.15 6.03
C ARG A 22 -3.59 -7.10 4.94
N MET A 23 -2.89 -5.98 5.06
CA MET A 23 -3.04 -4.82 4.19
C MET A 23 -1.70 -4.17 3.85
N SER A 24 -1.67 -3.36 2.80
CA SER A 24 -0.53 -2.51 2.48
C SER A 24 -0.34 -1.42 3.52
N GLU A 25 0.92 -1.15 3.89
CA GLU A 25 1.32 -0.07 4.79
C GLU A 25 0.92 1.32 4.27
N ILE A 26 0.73 1.48 2.95
CA ILE A 26 0.18 2.71 2.36
C ILE A 26 -1.13 3.09 3.02
N LEU A 27 -1.98 2.10 3.27
CA LEU A 27 -3.34 2.32 3.76
C LEU A 27 -3.41 2.38 5.29
N VAL A 28 -2.70 1.47 5.98
CA VAL A 28 -2.81 1.32 7.44
C VAL A 28 -1.67 1.96 8.22
N GLY A 29 -0.58 2.35 7.57
CA GLY A 29 0.57 3.00 8.20
C GLY A 29 0.20 4.26 9.00
N PRO A 30 -0.68 5.15 8.52
CA PRO A 30 -1.17 6.28 9.32
C PRO A 30 -1.90 5.85 10.60
N ASP A 31 -2.68 4.77 10.57
CA ASP A 31 -3.42 4.29 11.75
C ASP A 31 -2.53 3.59 12.75
N ILE A 32 -1.52 2.85 12.27
CA ILE A 32 -0.49 2.24 13.13
C ILE A 32 0.31 3.34 13.83
N ARG A 33 0.76 4.37 13.11
CA ARG A 33 1.54 5.49 13.69
C ARG A 33 0.81 6.24 14.80
N VAL A 34 -0.52 6.35 14.73
CA VAL A 34 -1.33 7.01 15.76
C VAL A 34 -1.95 6.03 16.77
N GLY A 35 -1.55 4.75 16.75
CA GLY A 35 -1.99 3.74 17.72
C GLY A 35 -3.43 3.25 17.56
N ARG A 36 -4.09 3.56 16.43
CA ARG A 36 -5.45 3.06 16.12
C ARG A 36 -5.44 1.59 15.66
N LEU A 37 -4.34 1.15 15.05
CA LEU A 37 -4.09 -0.24 14.70
C LEU A 37 -2.76 -0.69 15.31
N THR A 38 -2.63 -1.98 15.58
CA THR A 38 -1.39 -2.60 16.07
C THR A 38 -0.85 -3.54 15.00
N ALA A 39 0.43 -3.39 14.64
CA ALA A 39 1.10 -4.32 13.72
C ALA A 39 1.29 -5.68 14.41
N LEU A 40 0.95 -6.75 13.70
CA LEU A 40 1.03 -8.12 14.21
C LEU A 40 2.01 -8.93 13.35
N LEU A 41 2.67 -9.91 13.98
CA LEU A 41 3.55 -10.88 13.30
C LEU A 41 4.65 -10.22 12.45
N THR A 42 5.21 -9.09 12.88
CA THR A 42 6.19 -8.30 12.09
C THR A 42 7.42 -9.10 11.70
N GLY A 43 7.89 -10.01 12.55
CA GLY A 43 9.01 -10.93 12.24
C GLY A 43 8.70 -12.02 11.21
N TYR A 44 7.45 -12.14 10.76
CA TYR A 44 7.01 -13.09 9.73
C TYR A 44 6.54 -12.41 8.44
N ASN A 45 6.65 -11.08 8.36
CA ASN A 45 6.33 -10.37 7.12
C ASN A 45 7.43 -10.59 6.08
N HIS A 46 7.03 -10.97 4.87
CA HIS A 46 7.91 -10.93 3.72
C HIS A 46 8.20 -9.45 3.40
N HIS A 47 9.47 -9.07 3.43
CA HIS A 47 9.88 -7.69 3.15
C HIS A 47 9.65 -7.28 1.68
N ASP A 48 9.54 -8.26 0.79
CA ASP A 48 9.25 -8.04 -0.63
C ASP A 48 7.74 -8.19 -0.88
N GLY A 49 7.02 -7.09 -0.66
CA GLY A 49 5.64 -6.95 -1.16
C GLY A 49 5.62 -6.91 -2.70
N PRO A 50 4.46 -7.19 -3.34
CA PRO A 50 4.34 -7.04 -4.78
C PRO A 50 4.66 -5.60 -5.21
N PRO A 51 5.32 -5.39 -6.37
CA PRO A 51 5.71 -4.07 -6.82
C PRO A 51 4.48 -3.21 -7.17
N ILE A 52 4.62 -1.90 -6.99
CA ILE A 52 3.68 -0.91 -7.54
C ILE A 52 4.10 -0.65 -8.99
N CYS A 53 3.24 -0.98 -9.94
CA CYS A 53 3.55 -0.88 -11.36
C CYS A 53 2.70 0.18 -12.05
N ALA A 54 3.33 1.00 -12.89
CA ALA A 54 2.63 1.77 -13.92
C ALA A 54 2.43 0.88 -15.16
N VAL A 55 1.17 0.65 -15.54
CA VAL A 55 0.81 -0.24 -16.66
C VAL A 55 0.20 0.57 -17.80
N TYR A 56 0.68 0.35 -19.02
CA TYR A 56 0.18 0.98 -20.23
C TYR A 56 0.13 -0.02 -21.40
N PRO A 57 -0.68 0.23 -22.45
CA PRO A 57 -0.85 -0.71 -23.56
C PRO A 57 0.48 -1.05 -24.27
N PRO A 58 0.68 -2.32 -24.67
CA PRO A 58 1.89 -2.75 -25.37
C PRO A 58 1.98 -2.15 -26.79
N GLY A 59 3.20 -2.07 -27.33
CA GLY A 59 3.44 -1.69 -28.74
C GLY A 59 3.32 -0.20 -29.07
N ARG A 60 3.11 0.66 -28.07
CA ARG A 60 3.15 2.13 -28.24
C ARG A 60 4.32 2.71 -27.48
N ILE A 61 5.11 3.56 -28.16
CA ILE A 61 5.99 4.48 -27.45
C ILE A 61 5.07 5.39 -26.65
N PRO A 62 5.16 5.43 -25.30
CA PRO A 62 4.33 6.32 -24.51
C PRO A 62 4.56 7.75 -24.98
N SER A 63 3.48 8.54 -25.07
CA SER A 63 3.61 9.94 -25.45
C SER A 63 4.56 10.65 -24.48
N PRO A 64 5.23 11.74 -24.90
CA PRO A 64 6.12 12.48 -24.00
C PRO A 64 5.47 12.88 -22.67
N ARG A 65 4.16 13.17 -22.67
CA ARG A 65 3.38 13.45 -21.45
C ARG A 65 3.24 12.23 -20.53
N VAL A 66 3.01 11.04 -21.10
CA VAL A 66 2.94 9.79 -20.32
C VAL A 66 4.31 9.45 -19.74
N ARG A 67 5.39 9.59 -20.52
CA ARG A 67 6.75 9.35 -20.04
C ARG A 67 7.09 10.27 -18.86
N VAL A 68 6.94 11.58 -19.03
CA VAL A 68 7.18 12.55 -17.94
C VAL A 68 6.34 12.25 -16.69
N PHE A 69 5.08 11.84 -16.85
CA PHE A 69 4.24 11.47 -15.72
C PHE A 69 4.73 10.20 -15.00
N VAL A 70 5.12 9.17 -15.75
CA VAL A 70 5.68 7.93 -15.18
C VAL A 70 7.00 8.20 -14.48
N ASP A 71 7.87 9.00 -15.07
CA ASP A 71 9.16 9.40 -14.48
C ASP A 71 8.93 10.15 -13.16
N PHE A 72 8.00 11.12 -13.15
CA PHE A 72 7.59 11.82 -11.93
C PHE A 72 7.09 10.85 -10.84
N LEU A 73 6.20 9.91 -11.18
CA LEU A 73 5.74 8.91 -10.21
C LEU A 73 6.92 8.07 -9.71
N ALA A 74 7.78 7.56 -10.59
CA ALA A 74 8.93 6.76 -10.19
C ALA A 74 9.80 7.49 -9.16
N GLU A 75 10.02 8.79 -9.33
CA GLU A 75 10.73 9.62 -8.34
C GLU A 75 9.97 9.74 -7.01
N GLN A 76 8.66 10.00 -7.04
CA GLN A 76 7.84 10.12 -5.81
C GLN A 76 7.73 8.80 -5.02
N PHE A 77 7.74 7.67 -5.73
CA PHE A 77 7.61 6.34 -5.14
C PHE A 77 8.96 5.67 -4.85
N ALA A 78 10.10 6.34 -5.12
CA ALA A 78 11.44 5.80 -4.87
C ALA A 78 11.80 5.75 -3.37
N ASN A 79 11.33 6.73 -2.58
CA ASN A 79 11.43 6.71 -1.12
C ASN A 79 10.07 7.04 -0.50
N PRO A 80 9.15 6.08 -0.50
CA PRO A 80 7.78 6.36 -0.12
C PRO A 80 7.65 6.60 1.38
N PRO A 81 6.83 7.60 1.79
CA PRO A 81 6.72 8.00 3.19
C PRO A 81 6.09 6.94 4.11
N TRP A 82 5.48 5.89 3.55
CA TRP A 82 4.93 4.77 4.33
C TRP A 82 5.96 3.68 4.64
N LEU A 83 7.12 3.62 3.96
CA LEU A 83 8.18 2.66 4.31
C LEU A 83 8.95 3.05 5.58
N HIS A 84 8.68 4.23 6.14
CA HIS A 84 9.34 4.69 7.36
C HIS A 84 8.55 4.25 8.59
N GLY A 85 8.96 3.11 9.15
CA GLY A 85 8.60 2.70 10.51
C GLY A 85 7.55 1.60 10.58
N ALA A 86 7.97 0.37 10.32
CA ALA A 86 7.67 -0.68 11.27
C ALA A 86 8.84 -0.74 12.28
N PRO A 87 8.60 -0.94 13.59
CA PRO A 87 9.67 -1.40 14.47
C PRO A 87 10.28 -2.72 13.99
#